data_AF-A0A519UEM5-F1
#
_entry.id   AF-A0A519UEM5-F1
#
_cell.length_a   1.000
_cell.length_b   1.000
_cell.length_c   1.000
_cell.angle_alpha   90.00
_cell.angle_beta   90.00
_cell.angle_gamma   90.00
#
_symmetry.space_group_name_H-M   'P 1'
#
loop_
_entity.id
_entity.type
_entity.pdbx_description
1 polymer ?
#
loop_
_entity_poly.entity_id
_entity_poly.type
_entity_poly.pdbx_seq_one_letter_code
_entity_poly.pdbx_strand_id
1 'polypeptide(L)'
;MFGHLGYDLKNETEKLSSAHPDRIGFPDLYFFVPQVVVELTPTLMRIGTLDDSAERVYSEIVGSAVPVLPNNLRAYIPRTDISSGNSGSMPDSAAATPSFRKQDSPGIIRQRYTQEEYVQTIRQLKEHILRGDCYEINFCQEFYAEDIDVDPVALFMKLGALSPNPFS
;
A
#
# COMPACT_ATOMS: atom_id res chain seq x y z
N MET A 1 1.09 14.75 -9.29
CA MET A 1 -0.22 14.40 -8.70
C MET A 1 -0.18 12.93 -8.37
N PHE A 2 -0.64 12.53 -7.19
CA PHE A 2 -0.56 11.16 -6.69
C PHE A 2 -1.95 10.71 -6.25
N GLY A 3 -2.28 9.44 -6.38
CA GLY A 3 -3.63 8.96 -6.14
C GLY A 3 -3.94 7.67 -6.88
N HIS A 4 -5.23 7.37 -7.01
CA HIS A 4 -5.71 6.16 -7.67
C HIS A 4 -6.97 6.41 -8.51
N LEU A 5 -7.16 5.50 -9.47
CA LEU A 5 -8.38 5.31 -10.23
C LEU A 5 -8.95 3.95 -9.82
N GLY A 6 -10.14 3.94 -9.24
CA GLY A 6 -10.86 2.73 -8.87
C GLY A 6 -11.39 1.99 -10.10
N TYR A 7 -11.59 0.68 -9.97
CA TYR A 7 -12.07 -0.15 -11.09
C TYR A 7 -13.51 0.19 -11.52
N ASP A 8 -14.36 0.66 -10.59
CA ASP A 8 -15.75 1.00 -10.88
C ASP A 8 -15.93 2.36 -11.58
N LEU A 9 -14.86 3.15 -11.69
CA LEU A 9 -14.83 4.33 -12.56
C LEU A 9 -15.15 4.00 -14.03
N LYS A 10 -14.97 2.74 -14.46
CA LYS A 10 -15.38 2.28 -15.80
C LYS A 10 -16.86 2.56 -16.11
N ASN A 11 -17.72 2.61 -15.09
CA ASN A 11 -19.17 2.82 -15.27
C ASN A 11 -19.49 4.25 -15.74
N GLU A 12 -18.58 5.22 -15.54
CA GLU A 12 -18.73 6.59 -16.03
C GLU A 12 -18.35 6.73 -17.52
N THR A 13 -17.49 5.83 -18.02
CA THR A 13 -17.00 5.87 -19.40
C THR A 13 -17.74 4.89 -20.32
N GLU A 14 -18.22 3.78 -19.77
CA GLU A 14 -18.85 2.68 -20.52
C GLU A 14 -20.30 2.46 -20.09
N LYS A 15 -21.14 1.92 -20.98
CA LYS A 15 -22.53 1.54 -20.66
C LYS A 15 -22.60 0.23 -19.87
N LEU A 16 -21.87 0.16 -18.78
CA LEU A 16 -21.77 -1.00 -17.91
C LEU A 16 -22.20 -0.59 -16.50
N SER A 17 -22.84 -1.51 -15.78
CA SER A 17 -23.10 -1.34 -14.35
C SER A 17 -22.79 -2.65 -13.64
N SER A 18 -22.22 -2.51 -12.45
CA SER A 18 -21.91 -3.61 -11.55
C SER A 18 -23.01 -3.73 -10.50
N ALA A 19 -23.57 -4.91 -10.31
CA ALA A 19 -24.47 -5.20 -9.18
C ALA A 19 -23.72 -5.76 -7.95
N HIS A 20 -22.38 -5.73 -7.98
CA HIS A 20 -21.57 -6.25 -6.88
C HIS A 20 -21.61 -5.26 -5.72
N PRO A 21 -21.82 -5.73 -4.47
CA PRO A 21 -21.82 -4.83 -3.32
C PRO A 21 -20.41 -4.27 -3.09
N ASP A 22 -20.33 -2.94 -3.00
CA ASP A 22 -19.12 -2.26 -2.53
C ASP A 22 -19.01 -2.44 -1.01
N ARG A 23 -18.03 -3.24 -0.59
CA ARG A 23 -17.76 -3.55 0.83
C ARG A 23 -16.57 -2.78 1.37
N ILE A 24 -15.78 -2.15 0.51
CA ILE A 24 -14.54 -1.48 0.90
C ILE A 24 -14.78 0.02 1.03
N GLY A 25 -15.69 0.59 0.23
CA GLY A 25 -16.06 2.01 0.31
C GLY A 25 -14.95 2.96 -0.13
N PHE A 26 -13.98 2.47 -0.91
CA PHE A 26 -12.96 3.34 -1.50
C PHE A 26 -13.61 4.23 -2.57
N PRO A 27 -13.24 5.53 -2.63
CA PRO A 27 -13.69 6.39 -3.71
C PRO A 27 -13.18 5.87 -5.06
N ASP A 28 -14.02 5.99 -6.10
CA ASP A 28 -13.66 5.65 -7.49
C ASP A 28 -12.53 6.50 -8.06
N LEU A 29 -12.30 7.67 -7.47
CA LEU A 29 -11.26 8.61 -7.86
C LEU A 29 -10.75 9.34 -6.63
N TYR A 30 -9.44 9.29 -6.38
CA TYR A 30 -8.84 10.12 -5.34
C TYR A 30 -7.43 10.54 -5.74
N PHE A 31 -7.18 11.85 -5.75
CA PHE A 31 -5.88 12.42 -6.07
C PHE A 31 -5.53 13.58 -5.14
N PHE A 32 -4.25 13.70 -4.83
CA PHE A 32 -3.69 14.82 -4.10
C PHE A 32 -2.40 15.34 -4.76
N VAL A 33 -2.08 16.60 -4.46
CA VAL A 33 -0.84 17.24 -4.89
C VAL A 33 0.00 17.47 -3.63
N PRO A 34 1.13 16.75 -3.45
CA PRO A 34 1.98 16.96 -2.30
C PRO A 34 2.68 18.32 -2.42
N GLN A 35 2.86 18.98 -1.28
CA GLN A 35 3.65 20.21 -1.19
C GLN A 35 5.16 19.94 -1.29
N VAL A 36 5.58 18.75 -0.83
CA VAL A 36 6.98 18.31 -0.80
C VAL A 36 7.07 16.91 -1.41
N VAL A 37 8.01 16.71 -2.32
CA VAL A 37 8.34 15.41 -2.91
C VAL A 37 9.81 15.11 -2.65
N VAL A 38 10.10 13.95 -2.07
CA VAL A 38 11.47 13.45 -1.90
C VAL A 38 11.67 12.26 -2.82
N GLU A 39 12.57 12.41 -3.78
CA GLU A 39 12.98 11.35 -4.69
C GLU A 39 14.30 10.76 -4.20
N LEU A 40 14.33 9.44 -4.06
CA LEU A 40 15.49 8.70 -3.60
C LEU A 40 15.99 7.77 -4.70
N THR A 41 17.27 7.89 -5.00
CA THR A 41 18.03 6.92 -5.79
C THR A 41 19.17 6.38 -4.90
N PRO A 42 19.88 5.32 -5.32
CA PRO A 42 20.99 4.78 -4.52
C PRO A 42 22.09 5.80 -4.18
N THR A 43 22.27 6.85 -4.99
CA THR A 43 23.37 7.81 -4.86
C THR A 43 22.93 9.26 -4.68
N LEU A 44 21.67 9.58 -4.95
CA LEU A 44 21.17 10.94 -4.96
C LEU A 44 19.79 11.01 -4.30
N MET A 45 19.61 12.03 -3.47
CA MET A 45 18.31 12.48 -2.97
C MET A 45 17.98 13.80 -3.66
N ARG A 46 16.73 13.96 -4.13
CA ARG A 46 16.21 15.22 -4.67
C ARG A 46 14.99 15.63 -3.87
N ILE A 47 14.94 16.88 -3.44
CA ILE A 47 13.80 17.46 -2.72
C ILE A 47 13.15 18.50 -3.63
N GLY A 48 11.89 18.30 -3.97
CA GLY A 48 11.06 19.24 -4.72
C GLY A 48 10.01 19.87 -3.80
N THR A 49 9.84 21.18 -3.90
CA THR A 49 8.86 21.97 -3.15
C THR A 49 8.13 22.93 -4.07
N LEU A 50 6.91 23.34 -3.73
CA LEU A 50 6.15 24.33 -4.52
C LEU A 50 6.58 25.78 -4.27
N ASP A 51 7.23 26.06 -3.13
CA ASP A 51 7.55 27.40 -2.62
C ASP A 51 9.06 27.64 -2.45
N ASP A 52 9.91 26.93 -3.21
CA ASP A 52 11.38 27.00 -3.16
C ASP A 52 11.98 26.77 -1.74
N SER A 53 11.25 26.11 -0.84
CA SER A 53 11.66 25.84 0.54
C SER A 53 12.55 24.59 0.72
N ALA A 54 13.05 23.99 -0.37
CA ALA A 54 13.79 22.72 -0.34
C ALA A 54 14.98 22.70 0.64
N GLU A 55 15.73 23.80 0.77
CA GLU A 55 16.86 23.91 1.71
C GLU A 55 16.42 23.86 3.18
N ARG A 56 15.26 24.45 3.50
CA ARG A 56 14.69 24.37 4.84
C ARG A 56 14.29 22.93 5.15
N VAL A 57 13.58 22.29 4.22
CA VAL A 57 13.17 20.88 4.35
C VAL A 57 14.39 19.97 4.55
N TYR A 58 15.46 20.18 3.77
CA TYR A 58 16.71 19.44 3.95
C TYR A 58 17.30 19.63 5.36
N SER A 59 17.39 20.88 5.82
CA SER A 59 17.91 21.22 7.14
C SER A 59 17.10 20.56 8.27
N GLU A 60 15.77 20.52 8.13
CA GLU A 60 14.87 19.84 9.07
C GLU A 60 15.06 18.32 9.07
N ILE A 61 15.21 17.70 7.90
CA ILE A 61 15.49 16.25 7.79
C ILE A 61 16.80 15.90 8.48
N VAL A 62 17.88 16.65 8.23
CA VAL A 62 19.20 16.40 8.83
C VAL A 62 19.19 16.66 10.35
N GLY A 63 18.45 17.67 10.80
CA GLY A 63 18.29 18.00 12.22
C GLY A 63 17.35 17.07 12.98
N SER A 64 16.57 16.24 12.29
CA SER A 64 15.61 15.32 12.91
C SER A 64 16.32 14.10 13.48
N ALA A 65 15.91 13.68 14.68
CA ALA A 65 16.33 12.41 15.23
C ALA A 65 15.80 11.27 14.34
N VAL A 66 16.67 10.33 13.97
CA VAL A 66 16.24 9.13 13.25
C VAL A 66 15.31 8.34 14.18
N PRO A 67 14.02 8.16 13.83
CA PRO A 67 13.12 7.42 14.68
C PRO A 67 13.66 5.99 14.86
N VAL A 68 13.77 5.55 16.12
CA VAL A 68 14.16 4.18 16.41
C VAL A 68 13.06 3.27 15.90
N LEU A 69 13.26 2.69 14.72
CA LEU A 69 12.33 1.72 14.17
C LEU A 69 12.19 0.55 15.15
N PRO A 70 10.96 0.10 15.43
CA PRO A 70 10.76 -1.07 16.28
C PRO A 70 11.49 -2.26 15.65
N ASN A 71 12.02 -3.16 16.49
CA ASN A 71 12.99 -4.20 16.07
C ASN A 71 12.52 -5.06 14.87
N ASN A 72 11.21 -5.19 14.67
CA ASN A 72 10.60 -5.90 13.53
C ASN A 72 10.78 -5.18 12.18
N LEU A 73 11.07 -3.87 12.15
CA LEU A 73 11.29 -3.08 10.93
C LEU A 73 12.78 -2.95 10.56
N ARG A 74 13.69 -3.15 11.53
CA ARG A 74 15.15 -3.07 11.31
C ARG A 74 15.69 -4.08 10.29
N ALA A 75 15.03 -5.24 10.15
CA ALA A 75 15.41 -6.27 9.18
C ALA A 75 15.14 -5.87 7.71
N TYR A 76 14.37 -4.81 7.49
CA TYR A 76 13.91 -4.36 6.16
C TYR A 76 14.65 -3.13 5.64
N ILE A 77 15.60 -2.58 6.41
CA ILE A 77 16.50 -1.54 5.94
C ILE A 77 17.59 -2.23 5.11
N PRO A 78 17.80 -1.86 3.83
CA PRO A 78 18.99 -2.28 3.09
C PRO A 78 20.20 -1.85 3.93
N ARG A 79 21.08 -2.80 4.31
CA ARG A 79 22.27 -2.49 5.10
C ARG A 79 23.08 -1.41 4.38
N THR A 80 22.94 -0.17 4.80
CA THR A 80 23.90 0.89 4.48
C THR A 80 24.83 0.99 5.67
N ASP A 81 26.12 1.00 5.36
CA ASP A 81 27.22 0.97 6.31
C ASP A 81 27.28 2.32 7.05
N ILE A 82 26.38 2.56 7.99
CA ILE A 82 26.49 3.66 8.94
C ILE A 82 27.03 3.07 10.23
N SER A 83 28.35 3.15 10.36
CA SER A 83 29.08 2.91 11.60
C SER A 83 28.42 3.65 12.76
N SER A 84 28.00 2.86 13.73
CA SER A 84 27.63 3.21 15.11
C SER A 84 28.17 4.54 15.63
N GLY A 85 27.27 5.41 16.07
CA GLY A 85 27.64 6.57 16.89
C GLY A 85 26.51 7.55 17.17
N ASN A 86 25.55 7.20 18.02
CA ASN A 86 25.28 7.98 19.25
C ASN A 86 24.13 7.42 20.09
N SER A 87 24.41 7.28 21.39
CA SER A 87 23.44 7.25 22.48
C SER A 87 23.01 8.69 22.77
N GLY A 88 21.81 9.09 22.36
CA GLY A 88 21.24 10.40 22.62
C GLY A 88 19.85 10.28 23.24
N SER A 89 19.67 10.90 24.40
CA SER A 89 18.44 10.98 25.18
C SER A 89 17.36 11.83 24.51
N MET A 90 16.11 11.42 24.74
CA MET A 90 14.84 12.00 24.28
C MET A 90 14.71 13.53 24.47
N PRO A 91 13.99 14.19 23.55
CA PRO A 91 12.98 15.16 23.97
C PRO A 91 11.59 14.77 23.45
N ASP A 92 10.62 14.81 24.36
CA ASP A 92 9.19 14.68 24.08
C ASP A 92 8.71 15.87 23.23
N SER A 93 8.23 15.61 22.02
CA SER A 93 7.45 16.57 21.22
C SER A 93 6.48 15.79 20.32
N ALA A 94 5.21 15.85 20.72
CA ALA A 94 4.09 15.15 20.15
C ALA A 94 3.77 15.55 18.70
N ALA A 95 4.30 14.80 17.74
CA ALA A 95 3.52 14.45 16.55
C ALA A 95 2.75 13.18 16.92
N ALA A 96 1.42 13.20 16.79
CA ALA A 96 0.58 12.06 17.12
C ALA A 96 0.90 10.89 16.19
N THR A 97 1.88 10.06 16.56
CA THR A 97 2.12 8.77 15.94
C THR A 97 0.84 7.96 16.10
N PRO A 98 0.18 7.52 15.02
CA PRO A 98 -0.92 6.58 15.16
C PRO A 98 -0.38 5.36 15.93
N SER A 99 -0.88 5.17 17.14
CA SER A 99 -0.51 4.01 17.96
C SER A 99 -1.25 2.80 17.40
N PHE A 100 -0.64 2.11 16.43
CA PHE A 100 -1.13 0.82 15.95
C PHE A 100 -1.00 -0.18 17.10
N ARG A 101 -2.09 -0.84 17.51
CA ARG A 101 -1.95 -1.88 18.54
C ARG A 101 -1.26 -3.07 17.90
N LYS A 102 -0.36 -3.68 18.66
CA LYS A 102 0.30 -4.90 18.23
C LYS A 102 -0.77 -5.99 18.17
N GLN A 103 -1.05 -6.51 16.99
CA GLN A 103 -1.97 -7.65 16.87
C GLN A 103 -1.29 -8.91 17.40
N ASP A 104 -1.89 -9.53 18.41
CA ASP A 104 -1.31 -10.69 19.09
C ASP A 104 -1.47 -12.01 18.30
N SER A 105 -2.35 -12.03 17.28
CA SER A 105 -2.63 -13.21 16.46
C SER A 105 -2.78 -12.88 14.97
N PRO A 106 -2.26 -13.71 14.05
CA PRO A 106 -2.48 -13.52 12.63
C PRO A 106 -3.98 -13.63 12.32
N GLY A 107 -4.51 -12.64 11.62
CA GLY A 107 -5.90 -12.64 11.16
C GLY A 107 -6.24 -13.89 10.33
N ILE A 108 -7.47 -14.37 10.43
CA ILE A 108 -7.95 -15.49 9.61
C ILE A 108 -8.35 -14.93 8.24
N ILE A 109 -7.59 -15.27 7.21
CA ILE A 109 -7.92 -14.94 5.83
C ILE A 109 -9.09 -15.83 5.38
N ARG A 110 -10.14 -15.20 4.89
CA ARG A 110 -11.33 -15.83 4.31
C ARG A 110 -11.34 -15.61 2.81
N GLN A 111 -11.88 -16.59 2.09
CA GLN A 111 -12.14 -16.51 0.65
C GLN A 111 -13.60 -16.15 0.40
N ARG A 112 -13.87 -15.40 -0.66
CA ARG A 112 -15.24 -15.02 -1.03
C ARG A 112 -16.04 -16.16 -1.65
N TYR A 113 -15.36 -17.05 -2.39
CA TYR A 113 -15.96 -18.23 -3.00
C TYR A 113 -15.48 -19.48 -2.27
N THR A 114 -16.35 -20.48 -2.11
CA THR A 114 -15.83 -21.83 -1.85
C THR A 114 -15.11 -22.37 -3.08
N GLN A 115 -14.34 -23.45 -2.91
CA GLN A 115 -13.69 -24.11 -4.03
C GLN A 115 -14.70 -24.57 -5.08
N GLU A 116 -15.82 -25.14 -4.64
CA GLU A 116 -16.89 -25.63 -5.51
C GLU A 116 -17.54 -24.49 -6.29
N GLU A 117 -17.86 -23.38 -5.62
CA GLU A 117 -18.46 -22.20 -6.25
C GLU A 117 -17.50 -21.56 -7.26
N TYR A 118 -16.22 -21.43 -6.91
CA TYR A 118 -15.19 -20.92 -7.81
C TYR A 118 -15.09 -21.79 -9.07
N VAL A 119 -14.94 -23.11 -8.90
CA VAL A 119 -14.84 -24.06 -10.01
C VAL A 119 -16.09 -24.02 -10.89
N GLN A 120 -17.28 -23.92 -10.28
CA GLN A 120 -18.53 -23.83 -11.03
C GLN A 120 -18.63 -22.53 -11.84
N THR A 121 -18.20 -21.41 -11.27
CA THR A 121 -18.13 -20.12 -11.97
C THR A 121 -17.20 -20.21 -13.18
N ILE A 122 -16.00 -20.80 -13.01
CA ILE A 122 -15.05 -21.00 -14.11
C ILE A 122 -15.64 -21.87 -15.23
N ARG A 123 -16.41 -22.92 -14.91
CA ARG A 123 -17.08 -23.74 -15.92
C ARG A 123 -18.07 -22.93 -16.75
N GLN A 124 -18.89 -22.11 -16.11
CA GLN A 124 -19.83 -21.22 -16.79
C GLN A 124 -19.10 -20.23 -17.70
N LEU A 125 -18.05 -19.58 -17.22
CA LEU A 125 -17.25 -18.64 -18.02
C LEU A 125 -16.62 -19.33 -19.25
N LYS A 126 -16.16 -20.58 -19.10
CA LYS A 126 -15.65 -21.37 -20.24
C LYS A 126 -16.73 -21.67 -21.27
N GLU A 127 -17.97 -21.92 -20.86
CA GLU A 127 -19.08 -22.10 -21.80
C GLU A 127 -19.36 -20.82 -22.61
N HIS A 128 -19.27 -19.64 -21.97
CA HIS A 128 -19.36 -18.35 -22.68
C HIS A 128 -18.26 -18.21 -23.75
N ILE A 129 -17.02 -18.57 -23.41
CA ILE A 129 -15.90 -18.54 -24.36
C ILE A 129 -16.15 -19.52 -25.53
N LEU A 130 -16.57 -20.75 -25.24
CA LEU A 130 -16.83 -21.77 -26.27
C LEU A 130 -17.97 -21.42 -27.22
N ARG A 131 -18.98 -20.66 -26.75
CA ARG A 131 -20.05 -20.14 -27.60
C ARG A 131 -19.63 -18.94 -28.46
N GLY A 132 -18.46 -18.35 -28.17
CA GLY A 132 -17.94 -17.19 -28.88
C GLY A 132 -18.42 -15.84 -28.32
N ASP A 133 -18.93 -15.79 -27.07
CA ASP A 133 -19.34 -14.54 -26.43
C ASP A 133 -18.12 -13.61 -26.19
N CYS A 134 -16.95 -14.21 -25.94
CA CYS A 134 -15.67 -13.53 -25.73
C CYS A 134 -14.50 -14.51 -25.94
N TYR A 135 -13.28 -13.98 -26.12
CA TYR A 135 -12.07 -14.80 -26.26
C TYR A 135 -11.36 -15.09 -24.93
N GLU A 136 -11.36 -14.11 -24.03
CA GLU A 136 -10.65 -14.16 -22.75
C GLU A 136 -11.44 -13.38 -21.70
N ILE A 137 -11.43 -13.85 -20.45
CA ILE A 137 -12.03 -13.18 -19.30
C ILE A 137 -11.06 -13.25 -18.13
N ASN A 138 -10.79 -12.10 -17.51
CA ASN A 138 -10.10 -12.03 -16.21
C ASN A 138 -11.13 -12.14 -15.09
N PHE A 139 -11.13 -13.28 -14.39
CA PHE A 139 -11.97 -13.51 -13.22
C PHE A 139 -11.11 -13.51 -11.95
N CYS A 140 -11.44 -12.62 -11.02
CA CYS A 140 -10.74 -12.46 -9.76
C CYS A 140 -11.67 -12.77 -8.59
N GLN A 141 -11.10 -13.29 -7.50
CA GLN A 141 -11.78 -13.42 -6.22
C GLN A 141 -11.06 -12.63 -5.13
N GLU A 142 -11.84 -12.15 -4.16
CA GLU A 142 -11.34 -11.44 -3.00
C GLU A 142 -10.96 -12.43 -1.88
N PHE A 143 -9.82 -12.16 -1.25
CA PHE A 143 -9.43 -12.71 0.05
C PHE A 143 -9.40 -11.58 1.07
N TYR A 144 -10.02 -11.78 2.22
CA TYR A 144 -10.21 -10.72 3.21
C TYR A 144 -10.08 -11.25 4.63
N ALA A 145 -9.76 -10.35 5.56
CA ALA A 145 -9.81 -10.58 6.99
C ALA A 145 -10.45 -9.35 7.63
N GLU A 146 -11.35 -9.57 8.59
CA GLU A 146 -12.10 -8.52 9.29
C GLU A 146 -11.52 -8.33 10.69
N ASP A 147 -11.76 -7.15 11.28
CA ASP A 147 -11.35 -6.80 12.64
C ASP A 147 -9.84 -6.97 12.89
N ILE A 148 -9.04 -6.52 11.92
CA ILE A 148 -7.59 -6.58 11.91
C ILE A 148 -7.01 -5.20 12.25
N ASP A 149 -6.11 -5.14 13.22
CA ASP A 149 -5.28 -3.96 13.49
C ASP A 149 -3.86 -4.24 12.97
N VAL A 150 -3.48 -3.60 11.86
CA VAL A 150 -2.17 -3.80 11.22
C VAL A 150 -1.44 -2.48 11.13
N ASP A 151 -0.12 -2.53 11.39
CA ASP A 151 0.81 -1.45 11.03
C ASP A 151 1.06 -1.51 9.51
N PRO A 152 0.52 -0.57 8.71
CA PRO A 152 0.62 -0.62 7.26
C PRO A 152 2.07 -0.49 6.75
N VAL A 153 2.90 0.28 7.46
CA VAL A 153 4.30 0.50 7.07
C VAL A 153 5.10 -0.77 7.32
N ALA A 154 4.93 -1.39 8.50
CA ALA A 154 5.58 -2.67 8.80
C ALA A 154 5.14 -3.78 7.82
N LEU A 155 3.84 -3.84 7.49
CA LEU A 155 3.30 -4.81 6.55
C LEU A 155 3.84 -4.59 5.14
N PHE A 156 3.84 -3.35 4.65
CA PHE A 156 4.37 -2.97 3.35
C PHE A 156 5.84 -3.38 3.20
N MET A 157 6.68 -3.01 4.18
CA MET A 157 8.11 -3.37 4.20
C MET A 157 8.32 -4.89 4.20
N LYS A 158 7.50 -5.62 4.97
CA LYS A 158 7.49 -7.09 4.98
C LYS A 158 7.20 -7.67 3.61
N LEU A 159 6.16 -7.18 2.95
CA LEU A 159 5.74 -7.66 1.64
C LEU A 159 6.77 -7.33 0.56
N GLY A 160 7.31 -6.11 0.54
CA GLY A 160 8.31 -5.69 -0.44
C GLY A 160 9.61 -6.50 -0.36
N ALA A 161 10.03 -6.91 0.85
CA ALA A 161 11.20 -7.78 1.00
C ALA A 161 10.92 -9.25 0.64
N LEU A 162 9.69 -9.73 0.78
CA LEU A 162 9.30 -11.08 0.36
C LEU A 162 9.10 -11.18 -1.15
N SER A 163 8.59 -10.13 -1.78
CA SER A 163 8.31 -10.06 -3.21
C SER A 163 8.64 -8.67 -3.74
N PRO A 164 9.87 -8.44 -4.24
CA PRO A 164 10.25 -7.14 -4.78
C PRO A 164 9.55 -6.90 -6.12
N ASN A 165 8.44 -6.18 -6.07
CA ASN A 165 7.62 -5.80 -7.21
C ASN A 165 8.01 -4.39 -7.72
N PRO A 166 7.99 -4.16 -9.05
CA PRO A 166 8.43 -2.89 -9.64
C PRO A 166 7.47 -1.73 -9.40
N PHE A 167 6.23 -2.04 -9.00
CA PHE A 167 5.19 -1.07 -8.66
C PHE A 167 4.62 -1.43 -7.29
N SER A 168 5.08 -0.71 -6.27
CA SER A 168 4.74 -0.85 -4.85
C SER A 168 4.53 0.52 -4.23
#